data_AF-A0A519LAN0-F1
#
_entry.id   AF-A0A519LAN0-F1
#
_cell.length_a   1.000
_cell.length_b   1.000
_cell.length_c   1.000
_cell.angle_alpha   90.00
_cell.angle_beta   90.00
_cell.angle_gamma   90.00
#
_symmetry.space_group_name_H-M   'P 1'
#
loop_
_entity.id
_entity.type
_entity.pdbx_description
1 polymer ?
#
loop_
_entity_poly.entity_id
_entity_poly.type
_entity_poly.pdbx_seq_one_letter_code
_entity_poly.pdbx_strand_id
1 'polypeptide(L)' 'MTVLQAAALWSGLLIIWVTVLGVRVTLDRRRHKVLLGDGGVAAMNVSVRVFANAAEYTPFGLAALILMALTGCPA' A
#
# COMPACT_ATOMS: atom_id res chain seq x y z
N MET A 1 11.53 22.19 -2.34
CA MET A 1 10.83 21.12 -3.08
C MET A 1 9.61 21.71 -3.74
N THR A 2 9.37 21.42 -5.02
CA THR A 2 8.10 21.78 -5.67
C THR A 2 6.97 20.86 -5.17
N VAL A 3 5.71 21.29 -5.30
CA VAL A 3 4.53 20.45 -4.96
C VAL A 3 4.55 19.11 -5.70
N LEU A 4 5.03 19.10 -6.95
CA LEU A 4 5.14 17.88 -7.74
C LEU A 4 6.28 16.96 -7.27
N GLN A 5 7.41 17.53 -6.81
CA GLN A 5 8.48 16.75 -6.17
C GLN A 5 8.01 16.13 -4.86
N ALA A 6 7.18 16.82 -4.08
CA ALA A 6 6.57 16.27 -2.88
C ALA A 6 5.62 15.11 -3.23
N ALA A 7 4.73 15.28 -4.22
CA ALA A 7 3.86 14.21 -4.71
C ALA A 7 4.65 12.99 -5.20
N ALA A 8 5.76 13.20 -5.91
CA ALA A 8 6.64 12.12 -6.38
C ALA A 8 7.31 11.37 -5.21
N LEU A 9 7.79 12.09 -4.19
CA LEU A 9 8.36 11.48 -2.99
C LEU A 9 7.34 10.60 -2.27
N TRP A 10 6.15 11.12 -2.02
CA TRP A 10 5.07 10.37 -1.37
C TRP A 10 4.62 9.16 -2.18
N SER A 11 4.56 9.29 -3.51
CA SER A 11 4.33 8.18 -4.43
C SER A 11 5.35 7.05 -4.23
N GLY A 12 6.64 7.37 -4.23
CA GLY A 12 7.69 6.38 -4.01
C GLY A 12 7.59 5.70 -2.66
N LEU A 13 7.39 6.47 -1.59
CA LEU A 13 7.28 5.95 -0.22
C LEU A 13 6.07 5.00 -0.07
N LEU A 14 4.92 5.37 -0.63
CA LEU A 14 3.71 4.57 -0.54
C LEU A 14 3.79 3.29 -1.39
N ILE A 15 4.43 3.35 -2.57
CA ILE A 15 4.70 2.15 -3.38
C ILE A 15 5.61 1.18 -2.61
N ILE A 16 6.68 1.69 -1.98
CA ILE A 16 7.56 0.87 -1.13
C ILE A 16 6.76 0.25 0.01
N TRP A 17 5.92 1.04 0.69
CA TRP A 17 5.09 0.57 1.79
C TRP A 17 4.15 -0.57 1.39
N VAL A 18 3.36 -0.39 0.33
CA VAL A 18 2.46 -1.44 -0.18
C VAL A 18 3.24 -2.68 -0.61
N THR A 19 4.40 -2.50 -1.24
CA THR A 19 5.28 -3.62 -1.64
C THR A 19 5.77 -4.42 -0.43
N VAL A 20 6.23 -3.74 0.62
CA VAL A 20 6.66 -4.38 1.88
C VAL A 20 5.52 -5.19 2.50
N LEU A 21 4.30 -4.64 2.52
CA LEU A 21 3.13 -5.36 3.02
C LEU A 21 2.80 -6.61 2.16
N GLY A 22 2.91 -6.51 0.84
CA GLY A 22 2.73 -7.66 -0.06
C GLY A 22 3.79 -8.75 0.12
N VAL A 23 5.05 -8.36 0.33
CA VAL A 23 6.12 -9.30 0.69
C VAL A 23 5.82 -9.98 2.02
N ARG A 24 5.36 -9.23 3.04
CA ARG A 24 4.96 -9.81 4.33
C ARG A 24 3.86 -10.86 4.18
N VAL A 25 2.80 -10.57 3.41
CA VAL A 25 1.75 -11.56 3.09
C VAL A 25 2.35 -12.80 2.42
N THR A 26 3.29 -12.63 1.49
CA THR A 26 3.91 -13.75 0.77
C THR A 26 4.77 -14.62 1.71
N LEU A 27 5.55 -14.01 2.60
CA LEU A 27 6.33 -14.72 3.61
C LEU A 27 5.42 -15.46 4.60
N ASP A 28 4.31 -14.83 4.99
CA ASP A 28 3.34 -15.42 5.91
C ASP A 28 2.60 -16.62 5.29
N ARG A 29 2.26 -16.56 4.00
CA ARG A 29 1.76 -17.70 3.21
C ARG A 29 2.71 -18.87 3.23
N ARG A 30 4.00 -18.61 2.98
CA ARG A 30 5.05 -19.64 2.97
C ARG A 30 5.21 -20.26 4.36
N ARG A 31 5.21 -19.45 5.41
CA ARG A 31 5.31 -19.90 6.80
C ARG A 31 4.16 -20.83 7.19
N HIS A 32 2.93 -20.47 6.84
CA HIS A 32 1.73 -21.23 7.21
C HIS A 32 1.32 -22.28 6.17
N LYS A 33 2.06 -22.41 5.06
CA LYS A 33 1.76 -23.32 3.93
C LYS A 33 0.36 -23.14 3.35
N VAL A 34 -0.11 -21.88 3.30
CA VAL A 34 -1.44 -21.52 2.77
C VAL A 34 -1.30 -21.01 1.34
N LEU A 35 -1.80 -21.78 0.37
CA LEU A 35 -1.74 -21.42 -1.05
C LEU A 35 -2.71 -20.28 -1.40
N LEU A 36 -3.96 -20.35 -0.93
CA LEU A 36 -5.02 -19.39 -1.22
C LEU A 36 -5.83 -19.08 0.05
N GLY A 37 -6.36 -17.87 0.17
CA GLY A 37 -7.11 -17.43 1.36
C GLY A 37 -6.20 -17.20 2.57
N ASP A 38 -6.75 -17.38 3.77
CA ASP A 38 -6.03 -17.29 5.04
C ASP A 38 -5.77 -18.65 5.73
N GLY A 39 -6.36 -19.72 5.20
CA GLY A 39 -6.21 -21.07 5.74
C GLY A 39 -6.74 -21.24 7.17
N GLY A 40 -7.61 -20.35 7.64
CA GLY A 40 -8.07 -20.31 9.04
C GLY A 40 -7.04 -19.79 10.04
N VAL A 41 -5.90 -19.27 9.56
CA VAL A 41 -4.86 -18.72 10.42
C VAL A 41 -5.15 -17.25 10.73
N ALA A 42 -5.45 -16.94 11.98
CA ALA A 42 -5.81 -15.58 12.40
C ALA A 42 -4.73 -14.54 12.04
N ALA A 43 -3.45 -14.87 12.22
CA ALA A 43 -2.33 -13.99 11.85
C ALA A 43 -2.29 -13.70 10.33
N MET A 44 -2.60 -14.71 9.52
CA MET A 44 -2.63 -14.59 8.06
C MET A 44 -3.78 -13.68 7.60
N ASN A 45 -4.94 -13.77 8.25
CA ASN A 45 -6.05 -12.84 7.99
C ASN A 45 -5.64 -11.39 8.28
N VAL A 46 -4.97 -11.14 9.42
CA VAL A 46 -4.45 -9.79 9.74
C VAL A 46 -3.48 -9.31 8.65
N SER A 47 -2.50 -10.13 8.27
CA SER A 47 -1.54 -9.79 7.20
C SER A 47 -2.24 -9.41 5.89
N VAL A 48 -3.21 -10.22 5.45
CA VAL A 48 -3.98 -10.00 4.22
C VAL A 48 -4.82 -8.73 4.32
N ARG A 49 -5.50 -8.48 5.44
CA ARG A 49 -6.35 -7.30 5.61
C ARG A 49 -5.57 -6.01 5.69
N VAL A 50 -4.39 -6.01 6.31
CA VAL A 50 -3.49 -4.84 6.33
C VAL A 50 -3.00 -4.51 4.92
N PHE A 51 -2.59 -5.52 4.16
CA PHE A 51 -2.19 -5.32 2.77
C PHE A 51 -3.35 -4.85 1.89
N ALA A 52 -4.54 -5.46 2.02
CA ALA A 52 -5.73 -5.09 1.27
C ALA A 52 -6.15 -3.65 1.56
N ASN A 53 -6.19 -3.25 2.84
CA ASN A 53 -6.46 -1.87 3.22
C ASN A 53 -5.47 -0.90 2.55
N ALA A 54 -4.17 -1.17 2.64
CA ALA A 54 -3.18 -0.31 1.99
C ALA A 54 -3.35 -0.27 0.47
N ALA A 55 -3.64 -1.41 -0.17
CA ALA A 55 -3.84 -1.51 -1.62
C ALA A 55 -5.14 -0.81 -2.09
N GLU A 56 -6.16 -0.75 -1.25
CA GLU A 56 -7.40 -0.02 -1.52
C GLU A 56 -7.20 1.49 -1.40
N TYR A 57 -6.62 1.98 -0.29
CA TYR A 57 -6.54 3.42 -0.02
C TYR A 57 -5.37 4.13 -0.72
N THR A 58 -4.23 3.47 -0.90
CA THR A 58 -3.02 4.10 -1.46
C THR A 58 -3.24 4.67 -2.87
N PRO A 59 -3.85 3.93 -3.83
CA PRO A 59 -4.08 4.47 -5.17
C PRO A 59 -4.97 5.70 -5.18
N PHE A 60 -6.04 5.72 -4.38
CA PHE A 60 -6.93 6.88 -4.28
C PHE A 60 -6.23 8.08 -3.63
N GLY A 61 -5.45 7.85 -2.57
CA GLY A 61 -4.65 8.89 -1.93
C GLY A 61 -3.61 9.50 -2.88
N LEU A 62 -2.92 8.67 -3.65
CA LEU A 62 -1.95 9.13 -4.65
C LEU A 62 -2.62 9.88 -5.80
N ALA A 63 -3.76 9.40 -6.30
CA ALA A 63 -4.52 10.09 -7.34
C ALA A 63 -4.94 11.49 -6.88
N ALA A 64 -5.49 11.62 -5.66
CA ALA A 64 -5.86 12.90 -5.08
C ALA A 64 -4.64 13.83 -4.89
N LEU A 65 -3.54 13.32 -4.34
CA LEU A 65 -2.32 14.09 -4.11
C LEU A 65 -1.72 14.63 -5.42
N ILE A 66 -1.67 13.79 -6.45
CA ILE A 66 -1.17 14.18 -7.78
C ILE A 66 -2.10 15.22 -8.41
N LEU A 67 -3.42 15.03 -8.35
CA LEU A 67 -4.38 16.02 -8.87
C LEU A 67 -4.24 17.38 -8.19
N MET A 68 -4.08 17.42 -6.86
CA MET A 68 -3.83 18.67 -6.13
C MET A 68 -2.52 19.33 -6.58
N ALA A 69 -1.45 18.55 -6.73
CA ALA A 69 -0.15 19.06 -7.19
C ALA A 69 -0.20 19.61 -8.62
N LEU A 70 -0.97 18.98 -9.52
CA LEU A 70 -1.13 19.42 -10.92
C LEU A 70 -2.02 20.66 -11.05
N THR A 71 -3.01 20.81 -10.19
CA THR A 71 -3.97 21.94 -10.22
C THR A 71 -3.49 23.16 -9.44
N GLY A 72 -2.36 23.06 -8.74
CA GLY A 72 -1.84 24.15 -7.90
C GLY A 72 -2.70 24.40 -6.66
N CYS A 73 -3.48 23.41 -6.23
CA CYS A 73 -4.24 23.49 -4.99
C CYS A 73 -3.25 23.65 -3.81
N PRO A 74 -3.46 24.61 -2.90
CA PRO A 74 -2.58 24.77 -1.75
C PRO A 74 -2.57 23.51 -0.88
N ALA A 75 -1.39 23.16 -0.38
CA ALA A 75 -1.15 22.04 0.53
C ALA A 75 -1.60 22.36 1.96
#